data_AF-A0AAD7I9J7-F1
#
_entry.id   AF-A0AAD7I9J7-F1
#
_cell.length_a   1.000
_cell.length_b   1.000
_cell.length_c   1.000
_cell.angle_alpha   90.00
_cell.angle_beta   90.00
_cell.angle_gamma   90.00
#
_symmetry.space_group_name_H-M   'P 1'
#
loop_
_entity.id
_entity.type
_entity.pdbx_description
1 polymer ?
#
loop_
_entity_poly.entity_id
_entity_poly.type
_entity_poly.pdbx_seq_one_letter_code
_entity_poly.pdbx_strand_id
1 'polypeptide(L)'
;MSPHSPTTRKGDPSPPYIPDAGLSYVAQDEKVVSKPADTGSIYRSISWILGFREKYSLLNCFIWGGALLGFCLARSIAMNPSRTASLMPAGEWFWLGGTMYKPNLFIHIYLATFGGLGAVLQFIPAIRRRKVIFHRLNGYGVLTCLSVGNISGAIVAQRAFGGEVNVQAGYLVMALMVISAGTMGLVYVKRDTRCHRKWMLRMVVYFGSAITGRLITLAAACIVTIIGTYYTVWRCDQVLTLLSDPQISFPQCVTSGVNPAHIWVAVQASTRDGPLYRASAMRAVHGMGIWIALLLHVIGVEIYIHKTEAANHVRLNYALEPLDFSADSTSDIHELDKVY
;
A
#
# COMPACT_ATOMS: atom_id res chain seq x y z
N MET A 1 -42.75 40.68 -61.21
CA MET A 1 -41.85 40.40 -62.35
C MET A 1 -41.35 38.98 -62.22
N SER A 2 -41.30 38.30 -63.36
CA SER A 2 -41.50 36.87 -63.59
C SER A 2 -40.44 35.89 -63.06
N PRO A 3 -40.79 34.59 -62.98
CA PRO A 3 -39.99 33.50 -62.44
C PRO A 3 -39.21 32.73 -63.53
N HIS A 4 -38.21 31.93 -63.15
CA HIS A 4 -37.67 30.88 -64.01
C HIS A 4 -37.70 29.50 -63.34
N SER A 5 -38.37 28.59 -64.02
CA SER A 5 -38.56 27.16 -63.72
C SER A 5 -37.43 26.30 -64.34
N PRO A 6 -37.28 25.03 -63.91
CA PRO A 6 -36.15 24.17 -64.25
C PRO A 6 -36.38 23.34 -65.53
N THR A 7 -35.30 23.07 -66.27
CA THR A 7 -35.31 22.16 -67.44
C THR A 7 -34.79 20.77 -67.10
N THR A 8 -35.59 19.78 -67.46
CA THR A 8 -35.36 18.33 -67.43
C THR A 8 -34.39 17.88 -68.54
N ARG A 9 -33.54 16.88 -68.27
CA ARG A 9 -32.75 16.18 -69.30
C ARG A 9 -32.95 14.66 -69.17
N LYS A 10 -33.50 14.07 -70.23
CA LYS A 10 -33.56 12.63 -70.60
C LYS A 10 -32.12 12.06 -70.56
N GLY A 11 -31.79 10.87 -70.06
CA GLY A 11 -32.35 9.56 -70.37
C GLY A 11 -31.41 8.87 -71.39
N ASP A 12 -30.28 8.33 -70.93
CA ASP A 12 -29.30 7.60 -71.77
C ASP A 12 -29.41 6.07 -71.58
N PRO A 13 -29.16 5.24 -72.62
CA PRO A 13 -29.39 3.81 -72.59
C PRO A 13 -28.21 2.99 -72.05
N SER A 14 -28.53 1.88 -71.38
CA SER A 14 -27.59 0.91 -70.81
C SER A 14 -26.80 0.13 -71.89
N PRO A 15 -25.51 -0.18 -71.68
CA PRO A 15 -24.73 -1.04 -72.56
C PRO A 15 -25.01 -2.55 -72.32
N PRO A 16 -24.72 -3.42 -73.31
CA PRO A 16 -25.18 -4.81 -73.32
C PRO A 16 -24.31 -5.76 -72.49
N TYR A 17 -24.96 -6.81 -71.98
CA TYR A 17 -24.40 -7.89 -71.15
C TYR A 17 -23.62 -8.91 -71.99
N ILE A 18 -22.39 -9.24 -71.57
CA ILE A 18 -21.54 -10.31 -72.13
C ILE A 18 -21.19 -11.26 -70.97
N PRO A 19 -21.48 -12.58 -71.06
CA PRO A 19 -21.10 -13.53 -70.02
C PRO A 19 -19.76 -14.16 -70.34
N ASP A 20 -18.79 -14.09 -69.43
CA ASP A 20 -17.55 -14.86 -69.55
C ASP A 20 -17.40 -15.91 -68.45
N ALA A 21 -16.99 -17.07 -68.93
CA ALA A 21 -16.84 -18.34 -68.26
C ALA A 21 -15.79 -18.31 -67.15
N GLY A 22 -16.03 -19.10 -66.10
CA GLY A 22 -15.19 -19.16 -64.92
C GLY A 22 -13.81 -19.80 -65.15
N LEU A 23 -12.87 -19.47 -64.26
CA LEU A 23 -11.76 -20.36 -63.93
C LEU A 23 -11.16 -20.06 -62.54
N SER A 24 -11.04 -21.15 -61.77
CA SER A 24 -10.18 -21.42 -60.61
C SER A 24 -10.28 -20.55 -59.33
N TYR A 25 -10.87 -21.17 -58.31
CA TYR A 25 -10.66 -20.89 -56.88
C TYR A 25 -9.19 -21.11 -56.50
N VAL A 26 -8.51 -20.09 -55.98
CA VAL A 26 -7.31 -20.24 -55.15
C VAL A 26 -7.71 -19.81 -53.75
N ALA A 27 -7.86 -20.78 -52.85
CA ALA A 27 -8.09 -20.52 -51.43
C ALA A 27 -6.82 -19.88 -50.85
N GLN A 28 -6.90 -18.59 -50.48
CA GLN A 28 -5.92 -17.99 -49.60
C GLN A 28 -6.25 -18.42 -48.18
N ASP A 29 -5.36 -19.18 -47.55
CA ASP A 29 -5.39 -19.46 -46.11
C ASP A 29 -5.37 -18.13 -45.36
N GLU A 30 -6.52 -17.73 -44.82
CA GLU A 30 -6.66 -16.61 -43.92
C GLU A 30 -5.95 -17.00 -42.61
N LYS A 31 -4.68 -16.60 -42.48
CA LYS A 31 -4.00 -16.62 -41.18
C LYS A 31 -4.83 -15.79 -40.22
N VAL A 32 -5.54 -16.47 -39.31
CA VAL A 32 -6.17 -15.87 -38.13
C VAL A 32 -5.06 -15.24 -37.31
N VAL A 33 -4.77 -13.97 -37.59
CA VAL A 33 -3.97 -13.13 -36.70
C VAL A 33 -4.82 -12.93 -35.46
N SER A 34 -4.53 -13.71 -34.42
CA SER A 34 -5.10 -13.50 -33.10
C SER A 34 -4.79 -12.06 -32.69
N LYS A 35 -5.82 -11.20 -32.67
CA LYS A 35 -5.69 -9.86 -32.11
C LYS A 35 -5.16 -10.04 -30.68
N PRO A 36 -4.04 -9.39 -30.31
CA PRO A 36 -3.62 -9.38 -28.92
C PRO A 36 -4.79 -8.83 -28.10
N ALA A 37 -5.16 -9.54 -27.05
CA ALA A 37 -6.30 -9.17 -26.22
C ALA A 37 -6.18 -7.69 -25.84
N ASP A 38 -7.18 -6.90 -26.21
CA ASP A 38 -7.19 -5.46 -25.95
C ASP A 38 -7.09 -5.24 -24.44
N THR A 39 -5.89 -4.91 -23.98
CA THR A 39 -5.57 -4.72 -22.57
C THR A 39 -6.43 -3.60 -21.97
N GLY A 40 -6.89 -2.65 -22.81
CA GLY A 40 -7.85 -1.61 -22.45
C GLY A 40 -9.27 -2.13 -22.21
N SER A 41 -9.68 -3.23 -22.85
CA SER A 41 -10.98 -3.88 -22.65
C SER A 41 -11.02 -4.71 -21.37
N ILE A 42 -9.94 -5.43 -21.06
CA ILE A 42 -9.82 -6.19 -19.80
C ILE A 42 -9.76 -5.25 -18.60
N TYR A 43 -8.96 -4.18 -18.67
CA TYR A 43 -8.86 -3.17 -17.61
C TYR A 43 -10.22 -2.54 -17.31
N ARG A 44 -10.98 -2.15 -18.35
CA ARG A 44 -12.32 -1.57 -18.19
C ARG A 44 -13.30 -2.57 -17.58
N SER A 45 -13.26 -3.83 -18.00
CA SER A 45 -14.09 -4.90 -17.45
C SER A 45 -13.84 -5.11 -15.95
N ILE A 46 -12.58 -5.25 -15.55
CA ILE A 46 -12.19 -5.42 -14.13
C ILE A 46 -12.55 -4.16 -13.32
N SER A 47 -12.27 -2.98 -13.88
CA SER A 47 -12.59 -1.69 -13.27
C SER A 47 -14.09 -1.59 -12.99
N TRP A 48 -14.93 -2.00 -13.94
CA TRP A 48 -16.38 -1.97 -13.78
C TRP A 48 -16.89 -2.98 -12.74
N ILE A 49 -16.35 -4.20 -12.73
CA ILE A 49 -16.71 -5.26 -11.76
C ILE A 49 -16.38 -4.82 -10.32
N LEU A 50 -15.17 -4.33 -10.10
CA LEU A 50 -14.72 -3.80 -8.81
C LEU A 50 -15.33 -2.43 -8.53
N GLY A 51 -15.89 -1.81 -9.56
CA GLY A 51 -16.67 -0.59 -9.46
C GLY A 51 -15.86 0.69 -9.42
N PHE A 52 -14.62 0.65 -9.89
CA PHE A 52 -13.86 1.85 -10.19
C PHE A 52 -14.39 2.49 -11.48
N ARG A 53 -14.77 3.76 -11.40
CA ARG A 53 -15.26 4.55 -12.55
C ARG A 53 -14.18 5.46 -13.14
N GLU A 54 -13.14 5.77 -12.36
CA GLU A 54 -12.01 6.60 -12.78
C GLU A 54 -10.90 5.79 -13.47
N LYS A 55 -10.26 6.39 -14.47
CA LYS A 55 -9.18 5.77 -15.26
C LYS A 55 -8.01 5.26 -14.43
N TYR A 56 -7.66 5.93 -13.32
CA TYR A 56 -6.47 5.61 -12.53
C TYR A 56 -6.75 4.91 -11.20
N SER A 57 -8.02 4.80 -10.78
CA SER A 57 -8.35 4.30 -9.44
C SER A 57 -8.10 2.80 -9.28
N LEU A 58 -8.33 2.01 -10.33
CA LEU A 58 -7.96 0.59 -10.32
C LEU A 58 -6.43 0.41 -10.29
N LEU A 59 -5.67 1.18 -11.09
CA LEU A 59 -4.21 1.16 -11.05
C LEU A 59 -3.66 1.54 -9.66
N ASN A 60 -4.21 2.58 -9.02
CA ASN A 60 -3.82 2.97 -7.67
C ASN A 60 -4.16 1.89 -6.64
N CYS A 61 -5.34 1.27 -6.75
CA CYS A 61 -5.72 0.15 -5.90
C CYS A 61 -4.77 -1.03 -6.08
N PHE A 62 -4.33 -1.30 -7.31
CA PHE A 62 -3.38 -2.38 -7.58
C PHE A 62 -1.99 -2.08 -7.02
N ILE A 63 -1.44 -0.89 -7.27
CA ILE A 63 -0.10 -0.51 -6.80
C ILE A 63 -0.07 -0.44 -5.27
N TRP A 64 -0.91 0.38 -4.66
CA TRP A 64 -0.85 0.65 -3.22
C TRP A 64 -1.59 -0.40 -2.41
N GLY A 65 -2.77 -0.81 -2.84
CA GLY A 65 -3.53 -1.89 -2.20
C GLY A 65 -2.85 -3.24 -2.39
N GLY A 66 -2.28 -3.51 -3.56
CA GLY A 66 -1.48 -4.71 -3.80
C GLY A 66 -0.17 -4.71 -3.02
N ALA A 67 0.53 -3.58 -2.89
CA ALA A 67 1.71 -3.48 -2.02
C ALA A 67 1.36 -3.75 -0.54
N LEU A 68 0.26 -3.20 -0.04
CA LEU A 68 -0.23 -3.47 1.31
C LEU A 68 -0.60 -4.96 1.49
N LEU A 69 -1.36 -5.52 0.55
CA LEU A 69 -1.75 -6.94 0.55
C LEU A 69 -0.52 -7.85 0.55
N GLY A 70 0.40 -7.61 -0.38
CA GLY A 70 1.65 -8.37 -0.50
C GLY A 70 2.51 -8.28 0.76
N PHE A 71 2.61 -7.10 1.37
CA PHE A 71 3.32 -6.91 2.63
C PHE A 71 2.67 -7.71 3.77
N CYS A 72 1.35 -7.61 3.94
CA CYS A 72 0.63 -8.36 4.97
C CYS A 72 0.80 -9.88 4.79
N LEU A 73 0.69 -10.39 3.55
CA LEU A 73 0.90 -11.80 3.25
C LEU A 73 2.34 -12.23 3.52
N ALA A 74 3.33 -11.46 3.07
CA ALA A 74 4.75 -11.77 3.32
C ALA A 74 5.09 -11.76 4.81
N ARG A 75 4.47 -10.89 5.61
CA ARG A 75 4.71 -10.78 7.06
C ARG A 75 3.90 -11.76 7.90
N SER A 76 2.91 -12.46 7.33
CA SER A 76 2.14 -13.49 8.04
C SER A 76 3.02 -14.60 8.63
N ILE A 77 4.18 -14.90 8.01
CA ILE A 77 5.16 -15.88 8.52
C ILE A 77 5.68 -15.47 9.93
N ALA A 78 5.74 -14.17 10.23
CA ALA A 78 6.17 -13.65 11.52
C ALA A 78 5.14 -13.82 12.64
N MET A 79 3.92 -14.29 12.33
CA MET A 79 2.93 -14.68 13.33
C MET A 79 3.31 -15.96 14.07
N ASN A 80 4.15 -16.83 13.48
CA ASN A 80 4.64 -18.02 14.16
C ASN A 80 5.73 -17.62 15.18
N PRO A 81 5.50 -17.79 16.50
CA PRO A 81 6.43 -17.31 17.51
C PRO A 81 7.84 -17.92 17.42
N SER A 82 7.94 -19.16 16.91
CA SER A 82 9.21 -19.86 16.74
C SER A 82 10.06 -19.28 15.61
N ARG A 83 9.46 -18.52 14.68
CA ARG A 83 10.15 -17.91 13.54
C ARG A 83 10.34 -16.40 13.69
N THR A 84 9.57 -15.73 14.55
CA THR A 84 9.59 -14.28 14.69
C THR A 84 10.99 -13.74 14.98
N ALA A 85 11.75 -14.39 15.87
CA ALA A 85 13.09 -13.98 16.25
C ALA A 85 14.10 -14.02 15.09
N SER A 86 14.04 -15.06 14.24
CA SER A 86 14.96 -15.22 13.11
C SER A 86 14.62 -14.34 11.91
N LEU A 87 13.39 -13.82 11.85
CA LEU A 87 12.92 -12.90 10.80
C LEU A 87 13.22 -11.42 11.08
N MET A 88 13.85 -11.12 12.23
CA MET A 88 14.25 -9.77 12.62
C MET A 88 15.74 -9.53 12.32
N PRO A 89 16.16 -8.27 12.17
CA PRO A 89 17.57 -7.93 12.18
C PRO A 89 18.25 -8.51 13.44
N ALA A 90 19.48 -9.00 13.27
CA ALA A 90 20.23 -9.62 14.36
C ALA A 90 20.32 -8.68 15.57
N GLY A 91 20.14 -9.23 16.77
CA GLY A 91 20.22 -8.50 18.03
C GLY A 91 18.93 -7.79 18.45
N GLU A 92 17.93 -7.62 17.57
CA GLU A 92 16.67 -6.98 17.96
C GLU A 92 15.91 -7.82 19.01
N TRP A 93 15.97 -9.15 18.88
CA TRP A 93 15.31 -10.06 19.82
C TRP A 93 15.85 -9.97 21.25
N PHE A 94 17.08 -9.48 21.44
CA PHE A 94 17.65 -9.24 22.77
C PHE A 94 16.74 -8.33 23.62
N TRP A 95 16.15 -7.30 23.00
CA TRP A 95 15.21 -6.39 23.66
C TRP A 95 13.76 -6.84 23.47
N LEU A 96 13.41 -7.21 22.22
CA LEU A 96 12.02 -7.48 21.86
C LEU A 96 11.50 -8.82 22.40
N GLY A 97 12.39 -9.73 22.81
CA GLY A 97 12.05 -10.97 23.49
C GLY A 97 11.65 -10.80 24.96
N GLY A 98 11.85 -9.61 25.53
CA GLY A 98 11.52 -9.31 26.93
C GLY A 98 10.02 -9.26 27.23
N THR A 99 9.66 -9.32 28.51
CA THR A 99 8.28 -9.46 28.99
C THR A 99 7.33 -8.34 28.56
N MET A 100 7.82 -7.10 28.42
CA MET A 100 7.02 -5.96 27.99
C MET A 100 6.86 -5.87 26.47
N TYR A 101 7.94 -6.11 25.73
CA TYR A 101 7.97 -5.89 24.29
C TYR A 101 7.43 -7.08 23.50
N LYS A 102 7.66 -8.31 23.96
CA LYS A 102 7.25 -9.52 23.26
C LYS A 102 5.73 -9.59 23.04
N PRO A 103 4.86 -9.38 24.04
CA PRO A 103 3.41 -9.37 23.81
C PRO A 103 2.98 -8.25 22.85
N ASN A 104 3.49 -7.04 23.03
CA ASN A 104 3.17 -5.89 22.16
C ASN A 104 3.61 -6.12 20.71
N LEU A 105 4.75 -6.76 20.51
CA LEU A 105 5.24 -7.14 19.20
C LEU A 105 4.29 -8.12 18.50
N PHE A 106 3.82 -9.17 19.19
CA PHE A 106 2.84 -10.08 18.61
C PHE A 106 1.50 -9.39 18.36
N ILE A 107 0.98 -8.61 19.30
CA ILE A 107 -0.26 -7.83 19.11
C ILE A 107 -0.13 -6.95 17.86
N HIS A 108 0.99 -6.24 17.70
CA HIS A 108 1.26 -5.45 16.52
C HIS A 108 1.26 -6.31 15.25
N ILE A 109 2.03 -7.41 15.21
CA ILE A 109 2.11 -8.29 14.04
C ILE A 109 0.74 -8.81 13.62
N TYR A 110 -0.04 -9.34 14.57
CA TYR A 110 -1.36 -9.90 14.27
C TYR A 110 -2.33 -8.83 13.80
N LEU A 111 -2.50 -7.75 14.58
CA LEU A 111 -3.51 -6.74 14.29
C LEU A 111 -3.14 -5.85 13.09
N ALA A 112 -1.87 -5.53 12.87
CA ALA A 112 -1.44 -4.82 11.67
C ALA A 112 -1.66 -5.66 10.41
N THR A 113 -1.44 -6.99 10.49
CA THR A 113 -1.65 -7.88 9.34
C THR A 113 -3.14 -8.02 9.04
N PHE A 114 -3.97 -8.38 10.02
CA PHE A 114 -5.42 -8.51 9.79
C PHE A 114 -6.07 -7.17 9.43
N GLY A 115 -5.70 -6.09 10.10
CA GLY A 115 -6.16 -4.74 9.79
C GLY A 115 -5.76 -4.29 8.39
N GLY A 116 -4.52 -4.57 7.96
CA GLY A 116 -4.05 -4.24 6.61
C GLY A 116 -4.78 -5.02 5.52
N LEU A 117 -5.00 -6.34 5.71
CA LEU A 117 -5.81 -7.16 4.80
C LEU A 117 -7.25 -6.64 4.69
N GLY A 118 -7.88 -6.33 5.84
CA GLY A 118 -9.22 -5.76 5.87
C GLY A 118 -9.31 -4.37 5.26
N ALA A 119 -8.25 -3.56 5.35
CA ALA A 119 -8.20 -2.22 4.78
C ALA A 119 -8.25 -2.25 3.25
N VAL A 120 -7.64 -3.25 2.59
CA VAL A 120 -7.74 -3.41 1.13
C VAL A 120 -9.20 -3.55 0.70
N LEU A 121 -10.01 -4.31 1.45
CA LEU A 121 -11.44 -4.48 1.17
C LEU A 121 -12.24 -3.17 1.34
N GLN A 122 -11.79 -2.24 2.19
CA GLN A 122 -12.48 -0.96 2.41
C GLN A 122 -12.45 -0.06 1.18
N PHE A 123 -11.42 -0.17 0.34
CA PHE A 123 -11.24 0.66 -0.84
C PHE A 123 -11.83 0.07 -2.12
N ILE A 124 -12.47 -1.11 -2.06
CA ILE A 124 -13.17 -1.70 -3.20
C ILE A 124 -14.58 -1.07 -3.31
N PRO A 125 -14.86 -0.23 -4.33
CA PRO A 125 -16.12 0.50 -4.40
C PRO A 125 -17.36 -0.40 -4.53
N ALA A 126 -17.24 -1.56 -5.20
CA ALA A 126 -18.32 -2.54 -5.32
C ALA A 126 -18.83 -3.05 -3.96
N ILE A 127 -17.94 -3.25 -2.99
CA ILE A 127 -18.32 -3.70 -1.64
C ILE A 127 -19.19 -2.63 -0.96
N ARG A 128 -18.79 -1.36 -1.05
CA ARG A 128 -19.53 -0.25 -0.46
C ARG A 128 -20.91 -0.05 -1.13
N ARG A 129 -21.02 -0.24 -2.45
CA ARG A 129 -22.29 -0.12 -3.18
C ARG A 129 -23.25 -1.27 -2.95
N ARG A 130 -22.76 -2.51 -2.94
CA ARG A 130 -23.61 -3.72 -2.91
C ARG A 130 -23.80 -4.29 -1.51
N LYS A 131 -22.85 -4.08 -0.60
CA LYS A 131 -22.79 -4.73 0.73
C LYS A 131 -22.35 -3.73 1.81
N VAL A 132 -23.11 -2.64 1.97
CA VAL A 132 -22.74 -1.54 2.90
C VAL A 132 -22.62 -1.99 4.37
N ILE A 133 -23.42 -2.95 4.82
CA ILE A 133 -23.33 -3.47 6.19
C ILE A 133 -21.97 -4.15 6.40
N PHE A 134 -21.53 -4.97 5.44
CA PHE A 134 -20.21 -5.60 5.48
C PHE A 134 -19.10 -4.55 5.47
N HIS A 135 -19.19 -3.53 4.61
CA HIS A 135 -18.23 -2.42 4.58
C HIS A 135 -18.09 -1.75 5.96
N ARG A 136 -19.21 -1.46 6.63
CA ARG A 136 -19.22 -0.84 7.97
C ARG A 136 -18.64 -1.75 9.05
N LEU A 137 -19.07 -3.01 9.12
CA LEU A 137 -18.56 -3.96 10.11
C LEU A 137 -17.07 -4.23 9.93
N ASN A 138 -16.62 -4.47 8.70
CA ASN A 138 -15.21 -4.59 8.37
C ASN A 138 -14.47 -3.29 8.71
N GLY A 139 -15.08 -2.12 8.49
CA GLY A 139 -14.47 -0.82 8.74
C GLY A 139 -14.18 -0.58 10.22
N TYR A 140 -15.12 -0.91 11.11
CA TYR A 140 -14.90 -0.88 12.55
C TYR A 140 -13.83 -1.90 12.98
N GLY A 141 -13.85 -3.11 12.41
CA GLY A 141 -12.84 -4.12 12.69
C GLY A 141 -11.43 -3.66 12.29
N VAL A 142 -11.27 -3.12 11.08
CA VAL A 142 -10.02 -2.54 10.57
C VAL A 142 -9.55 -1.41 11.45
N LEU A 143 -10.43 -0.47 11.81
CA LEU A 143 -10.07 0.67 12.64
C LEU A 143 -9.56 0.23 14.01
N THR A 144 -10.25 -0.73 14.65
CA THR A 144 -9.82 -1.30 15.94
C THR A 144 -8.46 -2.00 15.80
N CYS A 145 -8.31 -2.88 14.81
CA CYS A 145 -7.06 -3.61 14.58
C CYS A 145 -5.89 -2.66 14.33
N LEU A 146 -6.05 -1.70 13.41
CA LEU A 146 -4.98 -0.76 13.08
C LEU A 146 -4.69 0.19 14.24
N SER A 147 -5.68 0.62 15.02
CA SER A 147 -5.45 1.50 16.17
C SER A 147 -4.69 0.80 17.29
N VAL A 148 -5.13 -0.40 17.71
CA VAL A 148 -4.46 -1.17 18.76
C VAL A 148 -3.09 -1.64 18.29
N GLY A 149 -2.99 -2.15 17.05
CA GLY A 149 -1.73 -2.56 16.44
C GLY A 149 -0.73 -1.40 16.33
N ASN A 150 -1.19 -0.19 16.03
CA ASN A 150 -0.37 1.02 15.98
C ASN A 150 0.15 1.42 17.37
N ILE A 151 -0.69 1.37 18.41
CA ILE A 151 -0.26 1.64 19.81
C ILE A 151 0.79 0.62 20.26
N SER A 152 0.55 -0.68 20.05
CA SER A 152 1.53 -1.72 20.38
C SER A 152 2.82 -1.57 19.57
N GLY A 153 2.73 -1.15 18.30
CA GLY A 153 3.88 -0.82 17.47
C GLY A 153 4.70 0.36 18.01
N ALA A 154 4.05 1.40 18.50
CA ALA A 154 4.71 2.56 19.12
C ALA A 154 5.44 2.18 20.42
N ILE A 155 4.89 1.26 21.22
CA ILE A 155 5.57 0.71 22.40
C ILE A 155 6.83 -0.07 21.98
N VAL A 156 6.73 -0.91 20.95
CA VAL A 156 7.86 -1.67 20.39
C VAL A 156 8.93 -0.75 19.81
N ALA A 157 8.54 0.39 19.23
CA ALA A 157 9.45 1.37 18.63
C ALA A 157 10.45 1.96 19.63
N GLN A 158 10.19 1.92 20.94
CA GLN A 158 11.12 2.35 21.98
C GLN A 158 12.44 1.59 21.97
N ARG A 159 12.45 0.36 21.44
CA ARG A 159 13.65 -0.48 21.34
C ARG A 159 13.95 -0.96 19.92
N ALA A 160 13.05 -0.71 18.97
CA ALA A 160 13.27 -1.06 17.57
C ALA A 160 14.52 -0.35 17.03
N PHE A 161 15.37 -1.10 16.34
CA PHE A 161 16.58 -0.60 15.72
C PHE A 161 17.44 0.18 16.72
N GLY A 162 17.73 -0.41 17.88
CA GLY A 162 18.55 0.20 18.93
C GLY A 162 17.84 1.21 19.82
N GLY A 163 16.59 1.58 19.52
CA GLY A 163 15.81 2.51 20.32
C GLY A 163 16.30 3.96 20.25
N GLU A 164 16.89 4.36 19.12
CA GLU A 164 17.32 5.74 18.92
C GLU A 164 16.13 6.71 18.98
N VAL A 165 16.31 7.87 19.61
CA VAL A 165 15.24 8.87 19.79
C VAL A 165 14.63 9.30 18.45
N ASN A 166 15.42 9.32 17.38
CA ASN A 166 14.94 9.61 16.04
C ASN A 166 13.90 8.59 15.53
N VAL A 167 14.17 7.30 15.75
CA VAL A 167 13.24 6.20 15.42
C VAL A 167 11.97 6.33 16.26
N GLN A 168 12.12 6.53 17.57
CA GLN A 168 10.99 6.69 18.49
C GLN A 168 10.09 7.87 18.09
N ALA A 169 10.69 9.02 17.77
CA ALA A 169 9.96 10.21 17.35
C ALA A 169 9.17 9.97 16.05
N GLY A 170 9.79 9.33 15.04
CA GLY A 170 9.10 9.00 13.79
C GLY A 170 7.89 8.10 14.01
N TYR A 171 8.04 7.03 14.79
CA TYR A 171 6.93 6.12 15.11
C TYR A 171 5.85 6.77 15.98
N LEU A 172 6.22 7.62 16.94
CA LEU A 172 5.25 8.35 17.77
C LEU A 172 4.42 9.33 16.93
N VAL A 173 5.06 10.10 16.05
CA VAL A 173 4.37 11.02 15.15
C VAL A 173 3.45 10.26 14.20
N MET A 174 3.94 9.18 13.58
CA MET A 174 3.09 8.30 12.77
C MET A 174 1.89 7.80 13.57
N ALA A 175 2.11 7.37 14.82
CA ALA A 175 1.05 6.82 15.64
C ALA A 175 -0.04 7.86 15.93
N LEU A 176 0.34 9.08 16.31
CA LEU A 176 -0.58 10.19 16.53
C LEU A 176 -1.35 10.56 15.25
N MET A 177 -0.67 10.59 14.10
CA MET A 177 -1.29 10.87 12.81
C MET A 177 -2.33 9.82 12.42
N VAL A 178 -2.02 8.53 12.61
CA VAL A 178 -2.94 7.42 12.32
C VAL A 178 -4.16 7.48 13.24
N ILE A 179 -3.96 7.64 14.55
CA ILE A 179 -5.06 7.72 15.52
C ILE A 179 -5.94 8.95 15.24
N SER A 180 -5.32 10.12 15.05
CA SER A 180 -6.07 11.35 14.76
C SER A 180 -6.92 11.23 13.49
N ALA A 181 -6.35 10.70 12.40
CA ALA A 181 -7.09 10.45 11.16
C ALA A 181 -8.21 9.41 11.33
N GLY A 182 -7.96 8.34 12.09
CA GLY A 182 -8.97 7.35 12.48
C GLY A 182 -10.15 7.97 13.21
N THR A 183 -9.87 8.76 14.25
CA THR A 183 -10.86 9.46 15.06
C THR A 183 -11.68 10.45 14.22
N MET A 184 -11.01 11.27 13.38
CA MET A 184 -11.73 12.19 12.50
C MET A 184 -12.60 11.45 11.49
N GLY A 185 -12.16 10.30 10.98
CA GLY A 185 -12.99 9.45 10.15
C GLY A 185 -14.26 8.95 10.86
N LEU A 186 -14.17 8.56 12.13
CA LEU A 186 -15.34 8.19 12.93
C LEU A 186 -16.27 9.38 13.17
N VAL A 187 -15.73 10.57 13.46
CA VAL A 187 -16.54 11.79 13.65
C VAL A 187 -17.36 12.10 12.40
N TYR A 188 -16.77 11.96 11.22
CA TYR A 188 -17.43 12.28 9.95
C TYR A 188 -18.26 11.15 9.34
N VAL A 189 -18.15 9.90 9.81
CA VAL A 189 -18.80 8.74 9.15
C VAL A 189 -20.32 8.90 8.98
N LYS A 190 -20.98 9.57 9.95
CA LYS A 190 -22.42 9.89 9.90
C LYS A 190 -22.72 11.32 9.46
N ARG A 191 -21.74 12.22 9.49
CA ARG A 191 -21.93 13.66 9.23
C ARG A 191 -21.66 14.02 7.78
N ASP A 192 -20.51 13.61 7.26
CA ASP A 192 -20.10 13.86 5.87
C ASP A 192 -19.23 12.71 5.38
N THR A 193 -19.78 11.89 4.50
CA THR A 193 -19.09 10.72 3.93
C THR A 193 -17.91 11.10 3.04
N ARG A 194 -17.84 12.35 2.53
CA ARG A 194 -16.68 12.87 1.80
C ARG A 194 -15.53 13.15 2.74
N CYS A 195 -15.79 13.87 3.83
CA CYS A 195 -14.79 14.08 4.88
C CYS A 195 -14.32 12.75 5.47
N HIS A 196 -15.25 11.82 5.75
CA HIS A 196 -14.90 10.46 6.19
C HIS A 196 -13.93 9.78 5.23
N ARG A 197 -14.22 9.77 3.91
CA ARG A 197 -13.31 9.20 2.89
C ARG A 197 -11.92 9.85 2.96
N LYS A 198 -11.85 11.18 3.00
CA LYS A 198 -10.57 11.91 3.05
C LYS A 198 -9.75 11.52 4.29
N TRP A 199 -10.38 11.40 5.46
CA TRP A 199 -9.70 11.00 6.70
C TRP A 199 -9.29 9.52 6.73
N MET A 200 -10.11 8.61 6.18
CA MET A 200 -9.74 7.19 6.10
C MET A 200 -8.61 6.93 5.10
N LEU A 201 -8.55 7.70 4.00
CA LEU A 201 -7.40 7.68 3.10
C LEU A 201 -6.12 8.11 3.81
N ARG A 202 -6.14 9.23 4.54
CA ARG A 202 -5.00 9.68 5.37
C ARG A 202 -4.55 8.60 6.33
N MET A 203 -5.48 8.01 7.09
CA MET A 203 -5.15 6.98 8.07
C MET A 203 -4.39 5.81 7.44
N VAL A 204 -4.90 5.25 6.35
CA VAL A 204 -4.28 4.06 5.72
C VAL A 204 -2.97 4.42 5.03
N VAL A 205 -2.87 5.59 4.41
CA VAL A 205 -1.62 6.04 3.78
C VAL A 205 -0.55 6.34 4.84
N TYR A 206 -0.88 6.99 5.95
CA TYR A 206 0.06 7.19 7.06
C TYR A 206 0.55 5.87 7.63
N PHE A 207 -0.35 4.90 7.82
CA PHE A 207 0.03 3.56 8.28
C PHE A 207 0.95 2.84 7.28
N GLY A 208 0.68 3.00 5.98
CA GLY A 208 1.49 2.47 4.89
C GLY A 208 2.93 3.01 4.83
N SER A 209 3.20 4.17 5.44
CA SER A 209 4.56 4.74 5.48
C SER A 209 5.59 3.81 6.14
N ALA A 210 5.17 2.92 7.05
CA ALA A 210 6.04 1.91 7.65
C ALA A 210 6.57 0.90 6.62
N ILE A 211 5.81 0.61 5.55
CA ILE A 211 6.23 -0.28 4.46
C ILE A 211 7.29 0.42 3.62
N THR A 212 7.02 1.67 3.21
CA THR A 212 7.98 2.46 2.43
C THR A 212 9.25 2.76 3.22
N GLY A 213 9.14 3.05 4.52
CA GLY A 213 10.28 3.26 5.40
C GLY A 213 11.23 2.05 5.43
N ARG A 214 10.70 0.82 5.36
CA ARG A 214 11.53 -0.39 5.24
C ARG A 214 12.28 -0.45 3.92
N LEU A 215 11.64 -0.11 2.80
CA LEU A 215 12.30 -0.07 1.49
C LEU A 215 13.42 0.97 1.46
N ILE A 216 13.16 2.16 2.00
CA ILE A 216 14.17 3.22 2.15
C ILE A 216 15.31 2.76 3.05
N THR A 217 15.01 2.10 4.18
CA THR A 217 16.03 1.57 5.11
C THR A 217 16.94 0.57 4.40
N LEU A 218 16.38 -0.37 3.63
CA LEU A 218 17.17 -1.36 2.88
C LEU A 218 18.10 -0.70 1.84
N ALA A 219 17.60 0.29 1.11
CA ALA A 219 18.41 1.03 0.13
C ALA A 219 19.51 1.86 0.82
N ALA A 220 19.14 2.61 1.87
CA ALA A 220 20.06 3.45 2.61
C ALA A 220 21.14 2.65 3.33
N ALA A 221 20.84 1.44 3.82
CA ALA A 221 21.81 0.55 4.44
C ALA A 221 22.93 0.17 3.45
N CYS A 222 22.60 -0.05 2.17
CA CYS A 222 23.59 -0.29 1.13
C CYS A 222 24.45 0.96 0.86
N ILE A 223 23.85 2.16 0.88
CA ILE A 223 24.57 3.43 0.66
C ILE A 223 25.59 3.67 1.77
N VAL A 224 25.18 3.58 3.05
CA VAL A 224 26.11 3.81 4.18
C VAL A 224 27.23 2.77 4.23
N THR A 225 26.98 1.56 3.75
CA THR A 225 28.00 0.51 3.60
C THR A 225 29.07 0.92 2.58
N ILE A 226 28.66 1.53 1.45
CA ILE A 226 29.60 2.01 0.42
C ILE A 226 30.43 3.18 0.94
N ILE A 227 29.81 4.07 1.73
CA ILE A 227 30.51 5.21 2.34
C ILE A 227 31.52 4.73 3.40
N GLY A 228 31.15 3.73 4.21
CA GLY A 228 32.05 3.05 5.14
C GLY A 228 32.38 3.83 6.43
N THR A 229 31.88 5.06 6.60
CA THR A 229 32.20 5.92 7.76
C THR A 229 31.11 5.97 8.83
N TYR A 230 30.02 5.21 8.68
CA TYR A 230 28.90 5.20 9.62
C TYR A 230 29.09 4.13 10.70
N TYR A 231 28.76 4.48 11.94
CA TYR A 231 28.81 3.59 13.09
C TYR A 231 27.55 3.78 13.94
N THR A 232 27.10 2.72 14.61
CA THR A 232 26.03 2.80 15.60
C THR A 232 26.51 2.26 16.94
N VAL A 233 25.84 2.67 18.02
CA VAL A 233 26.22 2.29 19.38
C VAL A 233 25.44 1.04 19.81
N TRP A 234 26.13 0.08 20.42
CA TRP A 234 25.61 -1.22 20.85
C TRP A 234 26.06 -1.55 22.27
N ARG A 235 25.24 -2.27 23.05
CA ARG A 235 25.68 -2.81 24.35
C ARG A 235 26.53 -4.06 24.14
N CYS A 236 27.55 -4.24 24.98
CA CYS A 236 28.41 -5.41 24.90
C CYS A 236 27.65 -6.71 25.13
N ASP A 237 26.75 -6.80 26.11
CA ASP A 237 25.93 -8.00 26.32
C ASP A 237 25.12 -8.39 25.08
N GLN A 238 24.54 -7.41 24.37
CA GLN A 238 23.86 -7.63 23.09
C GLN A 238 24.81 -8.14 22.01
N VAL A 239 26.00 -7.54 21.87
CA VAL A 239 27.01 -7.94 20.88
C VAL A 239 27.50 -9.37 21.12
N LEU A 240 27.72 -9.74 22.38
CA LEU A 240 28.18 -11.08 22.77
C LEU A 240 27.17 -12.18 22.41
N THR A 241 25.87 -11.86 22.29
CA THR A 241 24.88 -12.84 21.81
C THR A 241 24.99 -13.15 20.31
N LEU A 242 25.73 -12.33 19.55
CA LEU A 242 25.78 -12.39 18.09
C LEU A 242 27.14 -12.81 17.54
N LEU A 243 28.17 -12.85 18.37
CA LEU A 243 29.54 -13.16 17.97
C LEU A 243 29.99 -14.51 18.50
N SER A 244 30.69 -15.26 17.66
CA SER A 244 31.35 -16.51 18.05
C SER A 244 32.71 -16.26 18.70
N ASP A 245 33.45 -15.24 18.25
CA ASP A 245 34.73 -14.83 18.82
C ASP A 245 34.77 -13.30 19.04
N PRO A 246 34.36 -12.83 20.23
CA PRO A 246 34.31 -11.40 20.54
C PRO A 246 35.67 -10.79 20.90
N GLN A 247 36.71 -11.59 21.19
CA GLN A 247 37.99 -11.08 21.71
C GLN A 247 38.74 -10.24 20.66
N ILE A 248 38.65 -10.62 19.39
CA ILE A 248 39.38 -9.96 18.30
C ILE A 248 38.72 -8.62 17.93
N SER A 249 37.37 -8.60 17.82
CA SER A 249 36.64 -7.42 17.30
C SER A 249 36.18 -6.46 18.40
N PHE A 250 35.93 -6.95 19.62
CA PHE A 250 35.40 -6.16 20.73
C PHE A 250 36.03 -6.58 22.08
N PRO A 251 37.37 -6.43 22.25
CA PRO A 251 38.07 -6.84 23.48
C PRO A 251 37.53 -6.18 24.75
N GLN A 252 37.02 -4.94 24.63
CA GLN A 252 36.38 -4.21 25.72
C GLN A 252 35.09 -4.88 26.25
N CYS A 253 34.45 -5.77 25.49
CA CYS A 253 33.26 -6.50 25.93
C CYS A 253 33.58 -7.75 26.77
N VAL A 254 34.83 -8.20 26.77
CA VAL A 254 35.27 -9.45 27.43
C VAL A 254 36.44 -9.23 28.40
N THR A 255 36.78 -7.97 28.68
CA THR A 255 37.83 -7.62 29.64
C THR A 255 37.42 -8.04 31.05
N SER A 256 38.34 -8.69 31.77
CA SER A 256 38.11 -9.17 33.14
C SER A 256 37.67 -8.04 34.08
N GLY A 257 36.66 -8.30 34.92
CA GLY A 257 36.14 -7.33 35.89
C GLY A 257 35.16 -6.30 35.31
N VAL A 258 34.85 -6.37 34.01
CA VAL A 258 33.88 -5.48 33.36
C VAL A 258 32.53 -6.18 33.24
N ASN A 259 31.44 -5.46 33.54
CA ASN A 259 30.08 -5.96 33.30
C ASN A 259 29.62 -5.57 31.87
N PRO A 260 29.46 -6.53 30.93
CA PRO A 260 29.04 -6.25 29.55
C PRO A 260 27.69 -5.53 29.44
N ALA A 261 26.87 -5.59 30.49
CA ALA A 261 25.59 -4.89 30.53
C ALA A 261 25.73 -3.36 30.60
N HIS A 262 26.85 -2.84 31.09
CA HIS A 262 27.07 -1.40 31.28
C HIS A 262 28.06 -0.79 30.29
N ILE A 263 28.64 -1.60 29.40
CA ILE A 263 29.57 -1.14 28.38
C ILE A 263 28.88 -1.02 27.04
N TRP A 264 29.24 0.05 26.33
CA TRP A 264 28.76 0.35 25.00
C TRP A 264 29.94 0.46 24.02
N VAL A 265 29.71 -0.03 22.80
CA VAL A 265 30.72 -0.10 21.75
C VAL A 265 30.14 0.41 20.43
N ALA A 266 31.00 1.04 19.62
CA ALA A 266 30.65 1.43 18.26
C ALA A 266 30.80 0.21 17.33
N VAL A 267 29.79 -0.03 16.50
CA VAL A 267 29.77 -1.09 15.49
C VAL A 267 29.61 -0.45 14.13
N GLN A 268 30.48 -0.76 13.18
CA GLN A 268 30.41 -0.22 11.82
C GLN A 268 29.11 -0.61 11.13
N ALA A 269 28.51 0.33 10.40
CA ALA A 269 27.33 0.11 9.58
C ALA A 269 27.73 -0.49 8.22
N SER A 270 27.65 -1.82 8.10
CA SER A 270 27.96 -2.52 6.85
C SER A 270 27.05 -3.72 6.59
N THR A 271 26.49 -3.83 5.39
CA THR A 271 25.69 -4.99 4.98
C THR A 271 26.52 -6.21 4.56
N ARG A 272 27.85 -6.06 4.44
CA ARG A 272 28.80 -7.06 3.92
C ARG A 272 29.48 -7.90 5.00
N ASP A 273 29.65 -7.37 6.20
CA ASP A 273 30.57 -7.94 7.21
C ASP A 273 29.91 -8.87 8.24
N GLY A 274 28.68 -9.31 7.97
CA GLY A 274 27.95 -10.29 8.80
C GLY A 274 26.70 -9.75 9.50
N PRO A 275 26.02 -10.57 10.32
CA PRO A 275 24.70 -10.22 10.87
C PRO A 275 24.72 -9.00 11.80
N LEU A 276 25.73 -8.88 12.66
CA LEU A 276 25.90 -7.74 13.59
C LEU A 276 26.05 -6.42 12.81
N TYR A 277 26.97 -6.38 11.85
CA TYR A 277 27.23 -5.19 11.04
C TYR A 277 26.05 -4.83 10.15
N ARG A 278 25.34 -5.83 9.60
CA ARG A 278 24.12 -5.61 8.81
C ARG A 278 23.01 -5.00 9.67
N ALA A 279 22.84 -5.49 10.88
CA ALA A 279 21.89 -4.89 11.83
C ALA A 279 22.31 -3.46 12.21
N SER A 280 23.61 -3.19 12.36
CA SER A 280 24.16 -1.84 12.57
C SER A 280 23.85 -0.91 11.38
N ALA A 281 23.98 -1.39 10.14
CA ALA A 281 23.64 -0.62 8.94
C ALA A 281 22.16 -0.24 8.90
N MET A 282 21.28 -1.20 9.19
CA MET A 282 19.83 -0.96 9.27
C MET A 282 19.51 0.03 10.40
N ARG A 283 20.13 -0.13 11.57
CA ARG A 283 19.98 0.78 12.72
C ARG A 283 20.32 2.22 12.36
N ALA A 284 21.46 2.44 11.72
CA ALA A 284 21.96 3.77 11.38
C ALA A 284 20.98 4.59 10.52
N VAL A 285 20.23 3.93 9.64
CA VAL A 285 19.42 4.61 8.61
C VAL A 285 17.92 4.53 8.87
N HIS A 286 17.47 3.70 9.81
CA HIS A 286 16.05 3.43 9.98
C HIS A 286 15.24 4.67 10.38
N GLY A 287 15.76 5.47 11.32
CA GLY A 287 15.11 6.71 11.77
C GLY A 287 14.91 7.70 10.63
N MET A 288 15.94 7.93 9.83
CA MET A 288 15.82 8.75 8.61
C MET A 288 14.80 8.15 7.63
N GLY A 289 14.85 6.84 7.41
CA GLY A 289 13.96 6.14 6.49
C GLY A 289 12.48 6.31 6.83
N ILE A 290 12.10 6.24 8.11
CA ILE A 290 10.71 6.43 8.53
C ILE A 290 10.25 7.89 8.35
N TRP A 291 11.12 8.88 8.63
CA TRP A 291 10.78 10.30 8.42
C TRP A 291 10.58 10.66 6.96
N ILE A 292 11.48 10.21 6.09
CA ILE A 292 11.34 10.42 4.64
C ILE A 292 10.05 9.76 4.15
N ALA A 293 9.77 8.52 4.59
CA ALA A 293 8.54 7.84 4.23
C ALA A 293 7.30 8.61 4.68
N LEU A 294 7.26 9.09 5.93
CA LEU A 294 6.14 9.88 6.45
C LEU A 294 5.90 11.14 5.61
N LEU A 295 6.95 11.90 5.30
CA LEU A 295 6.83 13.12 4.51
C LEU A 295 6.26 12.83 3.10
N LEU A 296 6.76 11.79 2.44
CA LEU A 296 6.25 11.35 1.13
C LEU A 296 4.76 10.97 1.20
N HIS A 297 4.34 10.30 2.27
CA HIS A 297 2.95 9.86 2.45
C HIS A 297 2.01 11.01 2.79
N VAL A 298 2.45 11.97 3.60
CA VAL A 298 1.71 13.20 3.90
C VAL A 298 1.47 14.02 2.64
N ILE A 299 2.53 14.29 1.89
CA ILE A 299 2.41 15.07 0.65
C ILE A 299 1.59 14.30 -0.39
N GLY A 300 1.88 13.01 -0.56
CA GLY A 300 1.24 12.15 -1.54
C GLY A 300 -0.27 12.01 -1.33
N VAL A 301 -0.73 11.84 -0.08
CA VAL A 301 -2.16 11.70 0.19
C VAL A 301 -2.92 13.00 -0.07
N GLU A 302 -2.34 14.16 0.27
CA GLU A 302 -2.99 15.44 -0.01
C GLU A 302 -3.09 15.69 -1.51
N ILE A 303 -2.02 15.45 -2.28
CA ILE A 303 -2.06 15.56 -3.75
C ILE A 303 -3.15 14.64 -4.32
N TYR A 304 -3.23 13.40 -3.83
CA TYR A 304 -4.25 12.44 -4.28
C TYR A 304 -5.68 12.89 -3.94
N ILE A 305 -5.90 13.41 -2.73
CA ILE A 305 -7.23 13.89 -2.31
C ILE A 305 -7.67 15.07 -3.19
N HIS A 306 -6.80 16.04 -3.43
CA HIS A 306 -7.13 17.21 -4.26
C HIS A 306 -7.40 16.82 -5.72
N LYS A 307 -6.61 15.90 -6.29
CA LYS A 307 -6.82 15.42 -7.66
C LYS A 307 -8.08 14.57 -7.84
N THR A 308 -8.59 13.94 -6.78
CA THR A 308 -9.77 13.05 -6.85
C THR A 308 -11.06 13.66 -6.33
N GLU A 309 -11.06 14.97 -6.04
CA GLU A 309 -12.21 15.65 -5.42
C GLU A 309 -13.43 15.70 -6.35
N ALA A 310 -13.24 16.07 -7.62
CA ALA A 310 -14.33 16.16 -8.60
C ALA A 310 -15.00 14.82 -8.89
N ALA A 311 -14.23 13.73 -8.83
CA ALA A 311 -14.73 12.38 -9.11
C ALA A 311 -15.44 11.72 -7.91
N ASN A 312 -15.37 12.32 -6.72
CA ASN A 312 -15.96 11.80 -5.49
C ASN A 312 -16.84 12.89 -4.84
N HIS A 313 -17.70 13.54 -5.63
CA HIS A 313 -18.39 14.76 -5.24
C HIS A 313 -19.85 14.56 -4.81
N VAL A 314 -20.66 13.90 -5.64
CA VAL A 314 -22.10 13.73 -5.42
C VAL A 314 -22.35 12.44 -4.64
N ARG A 315 -23.14 12.49 -3.57
CA ARG A 315 -23.52 11.28 -2.84
C ARG A 315 -24.77 10.67 -3.46
N LEU A 316 -24.65 9.45 -3.99
CA LEU A 316 -25.79 8.64 -4.44
C LEU A 316 -25.85 7.36 -3.62
N ASN A 317 -26.96 7.21 -2.89
CA ASN A 317 -27.13 6.15 -1.90
C ASN A 317 -25.96 6.11 -0.90
N TYR A 318 -25.16 5.05 -1.00
CA TYR A 318 -24.01 4.80 -0.15
C TYR A 318 -22.68 5.11 -0.86
N ALA A 319 -22.65 5.47 -2.14
CA ALA A 319 -21.43 5.77 -2.90
C ALA A 319 -21.24 7.27 -3.16
N LEU A 320 -20.00 7.63 -3.49
CA LEU A 320 -19.65 8.94 -4.03
C LEU A 320 -19.47 8.80 -5.53
N GLU A 321 -20.03 9.72 -6.28
CA GLU A 321 -20.04 9.75 -7.73
C GLU A 321 -19.45 11.07 -8.26
N PRO A 322 -19.00 11.09 -9.53
CA PRO A 322 -18.51 12.29 -10.18
C PRO A 322 -19.52 13.43 -10.21
N LEU A 323 -19.01 14.66 -10.32
CA LEU A 323 -19.81 15.90 -10.33
C LEU A 323 -20.78 15.97 -11.53
N ASP A 324 -20.42 15.36 -12.65
CA ASP A 324 -21.17 15.27 -13.90
C ASP A 324 -22.12 14.06 -13.96
N PHE A 325 -22.29 13.32 -12.86
CA PHE A 325 -23.16 12.14 -12.83
C PHE A 325 -24.65 12.54 -12.81
N SER A 326 -25.35 12.33 -13.93
CA SER A 326 -26.82 12.46 -14.01
C SER A 326 -27.52 11.21 -13.48
N ALA A 327 -28.35 11.36 -12.45
CA ALA A 327 -29.17 10.26 -11.92
C ALA A 327 -30.23 9.75 -12.93
N ASP A 328 -30.61 10.57 -13.92
CA ASP A 328 -31.66 10.24 -14.90
C ASP A 328 -31.28 9.15 -15.92
N SER A 329 -29.99 8.78 -16.03
CA SER A 329 -29.59 7.64 -16.88
C SER A 329 -29.74 6.29 -16.18
N THR A 330 -30.46 6.23 -15.06
CA THR A 330 -30.75 5.00 -14.30
C THR A 330 -32.23 4.61 -14.33
N SER A 331 -32.90 4.84 -15.47
CA SER A 331 -34.14 4.14 -15.80
C SER A 331 -33.97 2.60 -15.80
N ASP A 332 -32.74 2.09 -15.91
CA ASP A 332 -32.44 0.65 -15.92
C ASP A 332 -32.30 0.03 -14.52
N ILE A 333 -32.33 0.83 -13.43
CA ILE A 333 -32.22 0.27 -12.06
C ILE A 333 -33.61 -0.09 -11.50
N HIS A 334 -34.68 0.56 -11.96
CA HIS A 334 -36.05 0.21 -11.57
C HIS A 334 -36.62 -1.02 -12.27
N GLU A 335 -35.95 -1.56 -13.30
CA GLU A 335 -36.35 -2.83 -13.93
C GLU A 335 -35.81 -4.07 -13.20
N LEU A 336 -34.76 -3.94 -12.40
CA LEU A 336 -34.19 -5.07 -11.64
C LEU A 336 -34.86 -5.30 -10.27
N ASP A 337 -35.60 -4.33 -9.74
CA ASP A 337 -36.43 -4.50 -8.52
C ASP A 337 -37.80 -5.14 -8.81
N LYS A 338 -38.10 -5.48 -10.09
CA LYS A 338 -39.30 -6.25 -10.47
C LYS A 338 -39.03 -7.74 -10.72
N VAL A 339 -37.78 -8.18 -10.57
CA VAL A 339 -37.40 -9.58 -10.67
C VAL A 339 -36.49 -9.90 -9.51
N TYR A 340 -37.01 -9.88 -8.28
CA TYR A 340 -36.66 -10.78 -7.15
C TYR A 340 -37.59 -10.54 -5.96
#